data_AF-A0ABC9YFK1-F1
#
_entry.id   AF-A0ABC9YFK1-F1
#
_cell.length_a   1.000
_cell.length_b   1.000
_cell.length_c   1.000
_cell.angle_alpha   90.00
_cell.angle_beta   90.00
_cell.angle_gamma   90.00
#
_symmetry.space_group_name_H-M   'P 1'
#
loop_
_entity.id
_entity.type
_entity.pdbx_description
1 polymer ?
#
loop_
_entity_poly.entity_id
_entity_poly.type
_entity_poly.pdbx_seq_one_letter_code
_entity_poly.pdbx_strand_id
1 'polypeptide(L)'
;MDEEMTKSLWVRIKGRAGAGDIIVGVCYDFNHPDICWRDNAAEHKQSRKFLECVDDNFLLQVIEEPTRRGAMLDLLLTNKEGLVGDVKLKGSLGCSDHEMVEFRILRTARRAHSKLATLDFRRADFGLFRDLLGRIPWDKALEGRGAQDSWLIFKGHLLQAQERCIPAKRKSSKNTKSPPWMNKELLGKVKQKKEAYRGWKQGQVAWEEYRETVRAARDQVRKAKALNRN
;
A
#
# COMPACT_ATOMS: atom_id res chain seq x y z
N MET A 1 -5.90 10.29 -26.51
CA MET A 1 -5.89 10.92 -25.16
C MET A 1 -5.43 12.36 -25.35
N ASP A 2 -6.16 13.35 -24.83
CA ASP A 2 -5.75 14.75 -24.93
C ASP A 2 -4.59 15.08 -23.95
N GLU A 3 -3.88 16.17 -24.21
CA GLU A 3 -2.69 16.57 -23.45
C GLU A 3 -3.00 16.86 -21.97
N GLU A 4 -4.23 17.28 -21.65
CA GLU A 4 -4.68 17.58 -20.29
C GLU A 4 -4.90 16.28 -19.48
N MET A 5 -5.49 15.27 -20.09
CA MET A 5 -5.71 13.98 -19.47
C MET A 5 -4.39 13.24 -19.21
N THR A 6 -3.41 13.35 -20.12
CA THR A 6 -2.04 12.85 -19.87
C THR A 6 -1.40 13.61 -18.71
N LYS A 7 -1.53 14.94 -18.64
CA LYS A 7 -1.09 15.78 -17.51
C LYS A 7 -1.74 15.44 -16.17
N SER A 8 -3.02 15.14 -16.17
CA SER A 8 -3.74 14.74 -14.95
C SER A 8 -3.29 13.36 -14.45
N LEU A 9 -3.04 12.43 -15.38
CA LEU A 9 -2.45 11.13 -15.08
C LEU A 9 -1.04 11.31 -14.49
N TRP A 10 -0.25 12.25 -15.03
CA TRP A 10 1.10 12.58 -14.53
C TRP A 10 1.13 12.96 -13.06
N VAL A 11 0.33 13.96 -12.69
CA VAL A 11 0.28 14.47 -11.32
C VAL A 11 -0.10 13.35 -10.35
N ARG A 12 -1.01 12.46 -10.77
CA ARG A 12 -1.47 11.34 -9.94
C ARG A 12 -0.42 10.25 -9.78
N ILE A 13 0.34 9.93 -10.83
CA ILE A 13 1.43 8.97 -10.77
C ILE A 13 2.55 9.50 -9.87
N LYS A 14 3.04 10.72 -10.13
CA LYS A 14 4.11 11.37 -9.34
C LYS A 14 3.72 11.47 -7.86
N GLY A 15 2.50 11.92 -7.57
CA GLY A 15 2.01 12.04 -6.19
C GLY A 15 1.93 10.72 -5.43
N ARG A 16 1.70 9.58 -6.10
CA ARG A 16 1.68 8.26 -5.46
C ARG A 16 3.07 7.64 -5.34
N ALA A 17 3.95 7.84 -6.32
CA ALA A 17 5.29 7.26 -6.31
C ALA A 17 6.12 7.86 -5.17
N GLY A 18 6.04 9.18 -4.98
CA GLY A 18 6.71 9.88 -3.88
C GLY A 18 6.19 9.53 -2.48
N ALA A 19 5.03 8.89 -2.34
CA ALA A 19 4.44 8.53 -1.05
C ALA A 19 4.92 7.16 -0.52
N GLY A 20 5.77 6.44 -1.26
CA GLY A 20 6.20 5.07 -0.92
C GLY A 20 5.11 4.01 -1.13
N ASP A 21 4.04 4.34 -1.85
CA ASP A 21 2.98 3.41 -2.20
C ASP A 21 3.44 2.41 -3.28
N ILE A 22 2.91 1.19 -3.22
CA ILE A 22 3.04 0.23 -4.33
C ILE A 22 2.08 0.65 -5.44
N ILE A 23 2.61 0.87 -6.64
CA ILE A 23 1.84 1.29 -7.81
C ILE A 23 1.68 0.12 -8.76
N VAL A 24 0.43 -0.11 -9.19
CA VAL A 24 0.10 -0.87 -10.40
C VAL A 24 -0.80 0.03 -11.23
N GLY A 25 -0.28 0.50 -12.37
CA GLY A 25 -0.99 1.32 -13.33
C GLY A 25 -1.36 0.49 -14.56
N VAL A 26 -2.63 0.54 -14.96
CA VAL A 26 -3.10 -0.03 -16.23
C VAL A 26 -3.59 1.12 -17.09
N CYS A 27 -2.96 1.33 -18.24
CA CYS A 27 -3.35 2.34 -19.22
C CYS A 27 -3.79 1.62 -20.49
N TYR A 28 -5.08 1.67 -20.79
CA TYR A 28 -5.64 1.10 -22.01
C TYR A 28 -5.56 2.14 -23.13
N ASP A 29 -5.15 1.71 -24.33
CA ASP A 29 -5.04 2.53 -25.54
C ASP A 29 -4.28 3.86 -25.35
N PHE A 30 -3.07 3.75 -24.82
CA PHE A 30 -2.10 4.83 -24.72
C PHE A 30 -1.58 5.18 -26.11
N ASN A 31 -2.25 6.13 -26.75
CA ASN A 31 -2.05 6.60 -28.12
C ASN A 31 -0.72 7.36 -28.35
N HIS A 32 0.40 6.74 -27.98
CA HIS A 32 1.77 7.18 -28.22
C HIS A 32 2.56 6.05 -28.93
N PRO A 33 2.19 5.71 -30.18
CA PRO A 33 2.79 4.59 -30.92
C PRO A 33 4.27 4.81 -31.25
N ASP A 34 4.75 6.05 -31.18
CA ASP A 34 6.14 6.44 -31.46
C ASP A 34 7.12 6.09 -30.34
N ILE A 35 6.63 5.57 -29.20
CA ILE A 35 7.47 5.12 -28.10
C ILE A 35 8.09 3.76 -28.46
N CYS A 36 9.42 3.75 -28.58
CA CYS A 36 10.20 2.52 -28.58
C CYS A 36 10.57 2.15 -27.14
N TRP A 37 9.84 1.19 -26.57
CA TRP A 37 10.10 0.68 -25.22
C TRP A 37 11.41 -0.09 -25.09
N ARG A 38 11.89 -0.71 -26.19
CA ARG A 38 13.17 -1.44 -26.20
C ARG A 38 14.35 -0.50 -26.04
N ASP A 39 14.32 0.62 -26.75
CA ASP A 39 15.42 1.60 -26.79
C ASP A 39 15.18 2.77 -25.83
N ASN A 40 14.07 2.75 -25.08
CA ASN A 40 13.60 3.82 -24.22
C ASN A 40 13.62 5.20 -24.91
N ALA A 41 13.09 5.27 -26.14
CA ALA A 41 13.15 6.46 -26.98
C ALA A 41 11.78 6.80 -27.58
N ALA A 42 11.57 8.08 -27.90
CA ALA A 42 10.36 8.52 -28.59
C ALA A 42 10.61 9.75 -29.48
N GLU A 43 9.91 9.82 -30.61
CA GLU A 43 10.05 10.89 -31.60
C GLU A 43 9.27 12.15 -31.23
N HIS A 44 8.12 12.00 -30.59
CA HIS A 44 7.29 13.12 -30.19
C HIS A 44 7.66 13.64 -28.79
N LYS A 45 7.60 14.97 -28.64
CA LYS A 45 7.92 15.66 -27.39
C LYS A 45 7.06 15.18 -26.21
N GLN A 46 5.79 14.89 -26.44
CA GLN A 46 4.89 14.41 -25.39
C GLN A 46 5.24 12.99 -24.95
N SER A 47 5.57 12.12 -25.91
CA SER A 47 6.03 10.75 -25.68
C SER A 47 7.37 10.70 -24.93
N ARG A 48 8.32 11.60 -25.25
CA ARG A 48 9.57 11.74 -24.49
C ARG A 48 9.34 12.17 -23.05
N LYS A 49 8.51 13.20 -22.84
CA LYS A 49 8.10 13.61 -21.48
C LYS A 49 7.42 12.46 -20.74
N PHE A 50 6.76 11.56 -21.48
CA PHE A 50 6.16 10.38 -20.88
C PHE A 50 7.21 9.42 -20.34
N LEU A 51 8.18 9.05 -21.18
CA LEU A 51 9.29 8.18 -20.79
C LEU A 51 10.10 8.77 -19.63
N GLU A 52 10.46 10.06 -19.70
CA GLU A 52 11.16 10.77 -18.62
C GLU A 52 10.42 10.63 -17.29
N CYS A 53 9.08 10.70 -17.30
CA CYS A 53 8.31 10.54 -16.08
C CYS A 53 8.20 9.09 -15.61
N VAL A 54 8.16 8.11 -16.52
CA VAL A 54 8.24 6.69 -16.14
C VAL A 54 9.56 6.44 -15.41
N ASP A 55 10.66 6.95 -15.96
CA ASP A 55 12.02 6.82 -15.41
C ASP A 55 12.18 7.57 -14.08
N ASP A 56 11.77 8.83 -14.00
CA ASP A 56 11.80 9.66 -12.78
C ASP A 56 11.09 8.99 -11.58
N ASN A 57 10.11 8.14 -11.87
CA ASN A 57 9.26 7.49 -10.86
C ASN A 57 9.61 6.01 -10.67
N PHE A 58 10.71 5.54 -11.25
CA PHE A 58 11.18 4.17 -11.17
C PHE A 58 10.09 3.16 -11.57
N LEU A 59 9.29 3.51 -12.58
CA LEU A 59 8.22 2.66 -13.09
C LEU A 59 8.77 1.75 -14.19
N LEU A 60 8.28 0.52 -14.17
CA LEU A 60 8.62 -0.53 -15.12
C LEU A 60 7.39 -0.84 -15.96
N GLN A 61 7.53 -0.81 -17.28
CA GLN A 61 6.55 -1.36 -18.21
C GLN A 61 6.74 -2.88 -18.30
N VAL A 62 5.70 -3.64 -17.95
CA VAL A 62 5.76 -5.10 -17.78
C VAL A 62 5.25 -5.86 -19.02
N ILE A 63 4.57 -5.18 -19.94
CA ILE A 63 4.16 -5.78 -21.21
C ILE A 63 5.37 -5.70 -22.16
N GLU A 64 5.76 -6.83 -22.74
CA GLU A 64 6.90 -6.94 -23.66
C GLU A 64 6.48 -7.09 -25.13
N GLU A 65 5.24 -7.51 -25.36
CA GLU A 65 4.70 -7.78 -26.70
C GLU A 65 3.75 -6.67 -27.15
N PRO A 66 3.70 -6.34 -28.46
CA PRO A 66 2.75 -5.36 -28.98
C PRO A 66 1.30 -5.77 -28.76
N THR A 67 0.45 -4.80 -28.41
CA THR A 67 -0.94 -5.02 -28.04
C THR A 67 -1.93 -4.60 -29.12
N ARG A 68 -1.46 -3.94 -30.19
CA ARG A 68 -2.26 -3.58 -31.36
C ARG A 68 -1.40 -3.45 -32.61
N ARG A 69 -1.59 -4.34 -33.60
CA ARG A 69 -0.98 -4.24 -34.94
C ARG A 69 0.53 -3.89 -34.95
N GLY A 70 1.30 -4.45 -34.02
CA GLY A 70 2.75 -4.21 -33.92
C GLY A 70 3.16 -3.00 -33.06
N ALA A 71 2.22 -2.23 -32.53
CA ALA A 71 2.47 -1.16 -31.56
C ALA A 71 2.06 -1.58 -30.13
N MET A 72 2.82 -1.10 -29.13
CA MET A 72 2.52 -1.29 -27.72
C MET A 72 1.74 -0.07 -27.20
N LEU A 73 0.42 -0.17 -27.23
CA LEU A 73 -0.48 0.92 -26.81
C LEU A 73 -1.13 0.64 -25.45
N ASP A 74 -1.28 -0.62 -25.07
CA ASP A 74 -1.73 -0.99 -23.73
C ASP A 74 -0.52 -1.14 -22.79
N LEU A 75 -0.54 -0.38 -21.69
CA LEU A 75 0.57 -0.30 -20.73
C LEU A 75 0.21 -0.87 -19.36
N LEU A 76 1.17 -1.56 -18.76
CA LEU A 76 1.13 -2.12 -17.41
C LEU A 76 2.37 -1.67 -16.65
N LEU A 77 2.21 -0.61 -15.86
CA LEU A 77 3.30 0.03 -15.13
C LEU A 77 3.34 -0.42 -13.66
N THR A 78 4.53 -0.71 -13.13
CA THR A 78 4.75 -1.01 -11.70
C THR A 78 6.04 -0.39 -11.19
N ASN A 79 6.07 0.10 -9.95
CA ASN A 79 7.31 0.54 -9.30
C ASN A 79 7.98 -0.59 -8.49
N LYS A 80 7.48 -1.81 -8.62
CA LYS A 80 7.97 -2.97 -7.90
C LYS A 80 8.13 -4.15 -8.84
N GLU A 81 9.38 -4.50 -9.08
CA GLU A 81 9.76 -5.69 -9.83
C GLU A 81 9.21 -6.97 -9.16
N GLY A 82 8.77 -7.93 -9.97
CA GLY A 82 8.18 -9.20 -9.51
C GLY A 82 6.82 -9.08 -8.82
N LEU A 83 6.23 -7.87 -8.72
CA LEU A 83 4.86 -7.71 -8.22
C LEU A 83 3.82 -8.17 -9.22
N VAL A 84 4.08 -7.96 -10.51
CA VAL A 84 3.21 -8.39 -11.60
C VAL A 84 3.95 -9.47 -12.37
N GLY A 85 3.28 -10.59 -12.63
CA GLY A 85 3.84 -11.73 -13.34
C GLY A 85 2.76 -12.46 -14.13
N ASP A 86 3.15 -13.54 -14.80
CA ASP A 86 2.28 -14.32 -15.70
C ASP A 86 1.57 -13.44 -16.76
N VAL A 87 2.26 -12.44 -17.30
CA VAL A 87 1.73 -11.56 -18.35
C VAL A 87 1.66 -12.34 -19.67
N LYS A 88 0.48 -12.37 -20.30
CA LYS A 88 0.21 -13.13 -21.55
C LYS A 88 -0.75 -12.36 -22.44
N LEU A 89 -0.49 -12.36 -23.75
CA LEU A 89 -1.49 -11.98 -24.74
C LEU A 89 -2.43 -13.15 -25.02
N LYS A 90 -3.73 -12.87 -25.18
CA LYS A 90 -4.80 -13.88 -25.31
C LYS A 90 -5.51 -13.89 -26.65
N GLY A 91 -5.04 -13.15 -27.64
CA GLY A 91 -5.80 -12.90 -28.85
C GLY A 91 -6.70 -11.68 -28.71
N SER A 92 -7.23 -11.23 -29.84
CA SER A 92 -8.27 -10.21 -29.86
C SER A 92 -9.59 -10.74 -29.31
N LEU A 93 -10.31 -9.88 -28.58
CA LEU A 93 -11.67 -10.19 -28.13
C LEU A 93 -12.69 -9.74 -29.19
N GLY A 94 -13.31 -10.70 -29.87
CA GLY A 94 -14.31 -10.42 -30.91
C GLY A 94 -13.69 -9.75 -32.14
N CYS A 95 -14.25 -8.61 -32.57
CA CYS A 95 -13.74 -7.82 -33.70
C CYS A 95 -12.75 -6.72 -33.28
N SER A 96 -12.25 -6.75 -32.04
CA SER A 96 -11.25 -5.81 -31.55
C SER A 96 -9.96 -5.94 -32.36
N ASP A 97 -9.30 -4.81 -32.64
CA ASP A 97 -7.95 -4.78 -33.17
C ASP A 97 -6.87 -4.72 -32.07
N HIS A 98 -7.29 -4.64 -30.80
CA HIS A 98 -6.44 -4.81 -29.61
C HIS A 98 -6.44 -6.26 -29.11
N GLU A 99 -5.26 -6.70 -28.70
CA GLU A 99 -4.97 -7.96 -28.04
C GLU A 99 -5.31 -7.88 -26.54
N MET A 100 -5.95 -8.93 -26.01
CA MET A 100 -6.24 -9.00 -24.58
C MET A 100 -4.97 -9.32 -23.78
N VAL A 101 -4.68 -8.52 -22.75
CA VAL A 101 -3.59 -8.77 -21.80
C VAL A 101 -4.12 -9.44 -20.54
N GLU A 102 -3.72 -10.68 -20.29
CA GLU A 102 -3.90 -11.39 -19.01
C GLU A 102 -2.64 -11.24 -18.16
N PHE A 103 -2.76 -10.93 -16.87
CA PHE A 103 -1.63 -10.90 -15.93
C PHE A 103 -2.07 -11.23 -14.50
N ARG A 104 -1.10 -11.51 -13.63
CA ARG A 104 -1.32 -11.75 -12.21
C ARG A 104 -0.59 -10.76 -11.34
N ILE A 105 -1.29 -10.21 -10.36
CA ILE A 105 -0.67 -9.43 -9.28
C ILE A 105 -0.21 -10.42 -8.20
N LEU A 106 1.09 -10.67 -8.17
CA LEU A 106 1.76 -11.56 -7.24
C LEU A 106 1.84 -10.90 -5.86
N ARG A 107 0.96 -11.32 -4.94
CA ARG A 107 1.05 -10.87 -3.55
C ARG A 107 2.09 -11.72 -2.82
N THR A 108 3.25 -11.15 -2.52
CA THR A 108 4.06 -11.66 -1.41
C THR A 108 3.26 -11.45 -0.13
N ALA A 109 2.68 -12.53 0.39
CA ALA A 109 2.00 -12.55 1.67
C ALA A 109 3.01 -12.42 2.82
N ARG A 110 3.65 -11.26 2.95
CA ARG A 110 4.29 -10.86 4.18
C ARG A 110 3.74 -9.52 4.60
N ARG A 111 2.56 -9.58 5.22
CA ARG A 111 2.25 -8.62 6.27
C ARG A 111 3.29 -8.90 7.35
N ALA A 112 4.41 -8.19 7.33
CA ALA A 112 5.23 -8.07 8.51
C ALA A 112 4.30 -7.43 9.53
N HIS A 113 3.71 -8.26 10.41
CA HIS A 113 3.21 -7.75 11.65
C HIS A 113 4.43 -7.11 12.27
N SER A 114 4.48 -5.77 12.29
CA SER A 114 5.41 -5.09 13.16
C SER A 114 5.08 -5.62 14.55
N LYS A 115 5.89 -6.56 15.03
CA LYS A 115 5.81 -7.13 16.38
C LYS A 115 6.31 -6.06 17.35
N LEU A 116 5.84 -4.82 17.20
CA LEU A 116 6.18 -3.73 18.09
C LEU A 116 5.39 -3.98 19.37
N ALA A 117 6.02 -4.73 20.26
CA ALA A 117 5.60 -4.87 21.64
C ALA A 117 6.00 -3.58 22.36
N THR A 118 5.03 -2.90 22.95
CA THR A 118 5.26 -1.72 23.79
C THR A 118 4.99 -2.11 25.23
N LEU A 119 5.79 -1.62 26.17
CA LEU A 119 5.57 -1.85 27.59
C LEU A 119 4.24 -1.25 28.05
N ASP A 120 3.47 -2.00 28.82
CA ASP A 120 2.19 -1.55 29.38
C ASP A 120 2.37 -1.05 30.81
N PHE A 121 2.84 0.18 30.95
CA PHE A 121 3.09 0.81 32.25
C PHE A 121 1.83 0.92 33.14
N ARG A 122 0.62 0.81 32.57
CA ARG A 122 -0.62 0.79 33.36
C ARG A 122 -0.79 -0.48 34.17
N ARG A 123 -0.15 -1.56 33.74
CA ARG A 123 -0.17 -2.88 34.38
C ARG A 123 1.17 -3.22 35.03
N ALA A 124 2.05 -2.24 35.17
CA ALA A 124 3.34 -2.44 35.80
C ALA A 124 3.18 -2.67 37.30
N ASP A 125 3.90 -3.65 37.84
CA ASP A 125 4.07 -3.81 39.28
C ASP A 125 5.25 -2.95 39.76
N PHE A 126 4.95 -1.70 40.14
CA PHE A 126 5.96 -0.78 40.65
C PHE A 126 6.46 -1.16 42.05
N GLY A 127 5.73 -1.98 42.80
CA GLY A 127 6.18 -2.49 44.09
C GLY A 127 7.34 -3.46 43.89
N LEU A 128 7.11 -4.49 43.09
CA LEU A 128 8.14 -5.46 42.72
C LEU A 128 9.33 -4.80 42.01
N PHE A 129 9.07 -3.80 41.16
CA PHE A 129 10.14 -3.08 40.46
C PHE A 129 11.08 -2.36 41.43
N ARG A 130 10.53 -1.67 42.44
CA ARG A 130 11.34 -1.03 43.48
C ARG A 130 12.08 -2.05 44.33
N ASP A 131 11.44 -3.16 44.70
CA ASP A 131 12.07 -4.19 45.52
C ASP A 131 13.26 -4.84 44.79
N LEU A 132 13.13 -5.12 43.49
CA LEU A 132 14.20 -5.70 42.69
C LEU A 132 15.41 -4.76 42.58
N LEU A 133 15.18 -3.45 42.42
CA LEU A 133 16.27 -2.47 42.37
C LEU A 133 16.87 -2.17 43.75
N GLY A 134 16.03 -2.18 44.80
CA GLY A 134 16.46 -1.92 46.18
C GLY A 134 17.30 -3.05 46.79
N ARG A 135 17.17 -4.29 46.29
CA ARG A 135 17.96 -5.45 46.74
C ARG A 135 19.37 -5.50 46.17
N ILE A 136 19.70 -4.66 45.20
CA ILE A 136 21.02 -4.66 44.57
C ILE A 136 22.00 -3.93 45.50
N PRO A 137 23.13 -4.54 45.88
CA PRO A 137 24.16 -3.87 46.67
C PRO A 137 24.94 -2.89 45.78
N TRP A 138 24.34 -1.72 45.50
CA TRP A 138 24.86 -0.73 44.56
C TRP A 138 26.28 -0.28 44.88
N ASP A 139 26.60 -0.13 46.16
CA ASP A 139 27.93 0.27 46.61
C ASP A 139 29.01 -0.70 46.08
N LYS A 140 28.77 -2.01 46.19
CA LYS A 140 29.68 -3.05 45.67
C LYS A 140 29.61 -3.19 44.15
N ALA A 141 28.42 -3.02 43.57
CA ALA A 141 28.24 -3.17 42.13
C ALA A 141 28.98 -2.08 41.33
N LEU A 142 29.10 -0.89 41.91
CA LEU A 142 29.66 0.31 41.28
C LEU A 142 31.07 0.66 41.78
N GLU A 143 31.57 0.00 42.84
CA GLU A 143 32.88 0.26 43.42
C GLU A 143 34.03 0.14 42.40
N GLY A 144 34.90 1.15 42.37
CA GLY A 144 36.09 1.17 41.52
C GLY A 144 35.81 1.29 40.02
N ARG A 145 34.55 1.54 39.60
CA ARG A 145 34.16 1.62 38.20
C ARG A 145 34.06 3.06 37.69
N GLY A 146 34.42 3.25 36.43
CA GLY A 146 34.21 4.52 35.73
C GLY A 146 32.72 4.77 35.44
N ALA A 147 32.39 6.03 35.13
CA ALA A 147 31.00 6.44 34.90
C ALA A 147 30.27 5.62 33.82
N GLN A 148 30.98 5.27 32.74
CA GLN A 148 30.42 4.49 31.64
C GLN A 148 30.08 3.06 32.06
N ASP A 149 30.98 2.39 32.78
CA ASP A 149 30.76 1.02 33.25
C ASP A 149 29.66 0.96 34.30
N SER A 150 29.66 1.92 35.22
CA SER A 150 28.60 2.10 36.22
C SER A 150 27.24 2.31 35.57
N TRP A 151 27.16 3.11 34.50
CA TRP A 151 25.93 3.30 33.74
C TRP A 151 25.44 2.02 33.07
N LEU A 152 26.32 1.23 32.46
CA LEU A 152 25.95 -0.03 31.80
C LEU A 152 25.40 -1.05 32.81
N ILE A 153 25.99 -1.14 34.00
CA ILE A 153 25.53 -2.01 35.09
C ILE A 153 24.15 -1.57 35.58
N PHE A 154 23.98 -0.28 35.87
CA PHE A 154 22.70 0.28 36.27
C PHE A 154 21.62 0.01 35.21
N LYS A 155 21.90 0.34 33.95
CA LYS A 155 20.99 0.11 32.82
C LYS A 155 20.62 -1.37 32.68
N GLY A 156 21.59 -2.27 32.85
CA GLY A 156 21.36 -3.71 32.79
C GLY A 156 20.34 -4.16 33.84
N HIS A 157 20.54 -3.78 35.11
CA HIS A 157 19.63 -4.11 36.18
C HIS A 157 18.25 -3.47 36.02
N LEU A 158 18.20 -2.22 35.56
CA LEU A 158 16.95 -1.51 35.27
C LEU A 158 16.13 -2.23 34.20
N LEU A 159 16.77 -2.66 33.12
CA LEU A 159 16.11 -3.40 32.03
C LEU A 159 15.64 -4.78 32.49
N GLN A 160 16.43 -5.50 33.29
CA GLN A 160 16.03 -6.78 33.87
C GLN A 160 14.81 -6.64 34.79
N ALA A 161 14.79 -5.61 35.65
CA ALA A 161 13.64 -5.33 36.50
C ALA A 161 12.41 -4.96 35.65
N GLN A 162 12.61 -4.19 34.58
CA GLN A 162 11.55 -3.76 33.67
C GLN A 162 10.89 -4.94 32.96
N GLU A 163 11.68 -5.90 32.47
CA GLU A 163 11.16 -7.11 31.82
C GLU A 163 10.32 -7.98 32.76
N ARG A 164 10.68 -8.04 34.04
CA ARG A 164 9.97 -8.84 35.05
C ARG A 164 8.69 -8.18 35.55
N CYS A 165 8.67 -6.84 35.63
CA CYS A 165 7.59 -6.10 36.30
C CYS A 165 6.60 -5.46 35.34
N ILE A 166 6.97 -5.25 34.08
CA ILE A 166 6.15 -4.51 33.12
C ILE A 166 5.76 -5.42 31.96
N PRO A 167 4.50 -5.84 31.88
CA PRO A 167 4.07 -6.72 30.81
C PRO A 167 4.12 -6.00 29.46
N ALA A 168 4.55 -6.73 28.44
CA ALA A 168 4.54 -6.25 27.07
C ALA A 168 3.13 -6.33 26.47
N LYS A 169 2.64 -5.19 25.96
CA LYS A 169 1.41 -5.14 25.17
C LYS A 169 1.74 -5.13 23.70
N ARG A 170 1.06 -6.01 22.95
CA ARG A 170 1.09 -5.95 21.49
C ARG A 170 0.25 -4.75 21.04
N LYS A 171 0.78 -3.92 20.15
CA LYS A 171 -0.09 -3.09 19.32
C LYS A 171 -0.96 -4.02 18.48
N SER A 172 -2.21 -4.23 18.89
CA SER A 172 -3.15 -4.95 18.06
C SER A 172 -3.40 -4.12 16.80
N SER A 173 -3.06 -4.64 15.63
CA SER A 173 -3.47 -4.04 14.35
C SER A 173 -5.00 -3.98 14.19
N LYS A 174 -5.77 -4.61 15.08
CA LYS A 174 -7.24 -4.61 15.10
C LYS A 174 -7.87 -3.29 15.51
N ASN A 175 -7.10 -2.36 16.09
CA ASN A 175 -7.57 -1.01 16.36
C ASN A 175 -6.76 0.00 15.54
N THR A 176 -6.71 -0.16 14.22
CA THR A 176 -6.77 1.03 13.38
C THR A 176 -8.09 1.69 13.75
N LYS A 177 -8.04 2.77 14.55
CA LYS A 177 -9.18 3.66 14.73
C LYS A 177 -9.76 3.87 13.33
N SER A 178 -11.00 3.42 13.12
CA SER A 178 -11.71 3.63 11.86
C SER A 178 -11.47 5.07 11.44
N PRO A 179 -11.15 5.36 10.17
CA PRO A 179 -11.01 6.75 9.73
C PRO A 179 -12.20 7.56 10.25
N PRO A 180 -12.02 8.83 10.68
CA PRO A 180 -13.10 9.61 11.31
C PRO A 180 -14.40 9.65 10.49
N TRP A 181 -14.28 9.56 9.16
CA TRP A 181 -15.39 9.53 8.22
C TRP A 181 -16.11 8.17 8.11
N MET A 182 -15.58 7.08 8.67
CA MET A 182 -16.07 5.72 8.47
C MET A 182 -16.88 5.25 9.69
N ASN A 183 -18.19 5.49 9.63
CA ASN A 183 -19.18 5.08 10.61
C ASN A 183 -19.80 3.69 10.29
N LYS A 184 -20.65 3.19 11.19
CA LYS A 184 -21.30 1.87 11.07
C LYS A 184 -22.21 1.76 9.84
N GLU A 185 -22.85 2.85 9.45
CA GLU A 185 -23.74 2.91 8.29
C GLU A 185 -22.96 2.73 6.97
N LEU A 186 -21.86 3.48 6.81
CA LEU A 186 -21.00 3.38 5.63
C LEU A 186 -20.34 2.00 5.52
N LEU A 187 -20.01 1.37 6.64
CA LEU A 187 -19.55 -0.02 6.66
C LEU A 187 -20.63 -0.98 6.11
N GLY A 188 -21.89 -0.78 6.50
CA GLY A 188 -23.03 -1.51 5.94
C GLY A 188 -23.13 -1.35 4.42
N LYS A 189 -22.96 -0.14 3.91
CA LYS A 189 -23.01 0.16 2.47
C LYS A 189 -21.84 -0.45 1.69
N VAL A 190 -20.63 -0.44 2.28
CA VAL A 190 -19.47 -1.15 1.71
C VAL A 190 -19.69 -2.66 1.67
N LYS A 191 -20.37 -3.23 2.68
CA LYS A 191 -20.74 -4.65 2.70
C LYS A 191 -21.78 -4.98 1.63
N GLN A 192 -22.84 -4.18 1.51
CA GLN A 192 -23.85 -4.31 0.45
C GLN A 192 -23.22 -4.25 -0.94
N LYS A 193 -22.28 -3.32 -1.17
CA LYS A 193 -21.53 -3.27 -2.44
C LYS A 193 -20.75 -4.55 -2.73
N LYS A 194 -20.13 -5.16 -1.72
CA LYS A 194 -19.40 -6.44 -1.87
C LYS A 194 -20.35 -7.61 -2.13
N GLU A 195 -21.50 -7.62 -1.49
CA GLU A 195 -22.56 -8.60 -1.70
C GLU A 195 -23.12 -8.52 -3.13
N ALA A 196 -23.46 -7.31 -3.59
CA ALA A 196 -23.90 -7.06 -4.96
C ALA A 196 -22.85 -7.50 -6.01
N TYR A 197 -21.56 -7.26 -5.75
CA TYR A 197 -20.48 -7.74 -6.63
C TYR A 197 -20.45 -9.28 -6.70
N ARG A 198 -20.62 -9.98 -5.58
CA ARG A 198 -20.66 -11.45 -5.57
C ARG A 198 -21.88 -11.97 -6.33
N GLY A 199 -23.04 -11.39 -6.09
CA GLY A 199 -24.28 -11.76 -6.78
C GLY A 199 -24.17 -11.53 -8.29
N TRP A 200 -23.66 -10.38 -8.72
CA TRP A 200 -23.44 -10.09 -10.15
C TRP A 200 -22.45 -11.07 -10.77
N LYS A 201 -21.33 -11.34 -10.11
CA LYS A 201 -20.33 -12.31 -10.59
C LYS A 201 -20.89 -13.74 -10.71
N GLN A 202 -21.90 -14.08 -9.93
CA GLN A 202 -22.59 -15.37 -9.94
C GLN A 202 -23.84 -15.38 -10.84
N GLY A 203 -24.11 -14.30 -11.58
CA GLY A 203 -25.30 -14.16 -12.43
C GLY A 203 -26.62 -14.01 -11.67
N GLN A 204 -26.57 -13.79 -10.36
CA GLN A 204 -27.75 -13.66 -9.49
C GLN A 204 -28.30 -12.23 -9.42
N VAL A 205 -27.49 -11.24 -9.84
CA VAL A 205 -27.83 -9.82 -9.78
C VAL A 205 -27.56 -9.21 -11.14
N ALA A 206 -28.51 -8.44 -11.66
CA ALA A 206 -28.36 -7.73 -12.92
C ALA A 206 -27.23 -6.69 -12.84
N TRP A 207 -26.57 -6.42 -13.96
CA TRP A 207 -25.49 -5.43 -14.02
C TRP A 207 -25.95 -4.05 -13.57
N GLU A 208 -27.17 -3.66 -13.93
CA GLU A 208 -27.81 -2.39 -13.61
C GLU A 208 -27.94 -2.20 -12.10
N GLU A 209 -28.44 -3.21 -11.40
CA GLU A 209 -28.66 -3.21 -9.95
C GLU A 209 -27.32 -3.17 -9.18
N TYR A 210 -26.31 -3.92 -9.65
CA TYR A 210 -24.95 -3.81 -9.11
C TYR A 210 -24.37 -2.41 -9.31
N ARG A 211 -24.50 -1.85 -10.51
CA ARG A 211 -23.97 -0.52 -10.86
C ARG A 211 -24.58 0.58 -10.00
N GLU A 212 -25.89 0.53 -9.75
CA GLU A 212 -26.58 1.47 -8.87
C GLU A 212 -26.11 1.38 -7.42
N THR A 213 -25.99 0.16 -6.89
CA THR A 213 -25.47 -0.10 -5.54
C THR A 213 -24.05 0.44 -5.37
N VAL A 214 -23.20 0.28 -6.39
CA VAL A 214 -21.82 0.82 -6.40
C VAL A 214 -21.81 2.34 -6.41
N ARG A 215 -22.63 2.97 -7.26
CA ARG A 215 -22.73 4.45 -7.35
C ARG A 215 -23.19 5.04 -6.02
N ALA A 216 -24.28 4.53 -5.46
CA ALA A 216 -24.82 5.00 -4.19
C ALA A 216 -23.80 4.89 -3.03
N ALA A 217 -23.13 3.74 -2.91
CA ALA A 217 -22.11 3.53 -1.88
C ALA A 217 -20.89 4.46 -2.07
N ARG A 218 -20.49 4.70 -3.32
CA ARG A 218 -19.37 5.60 -3.65
C ARG A 218 -19.70 7.06 -3.30
N ASP A 219 -20.91 7.52 -3.61
CA ASP A 219 -21.32 8.90 -3.36
C ASP A 219 -21.42 9.19 -1.85
N GLN A 220 -21.95 8.25 -1.08
CA GLN A 220 -21.99 8.37 0.38
C GLN A 220 -20.59 8.41 1.01
N VAL A 221 -19.67 7.55 0.56
CA VAL A 221 -18.27 7.59 1.01
C VAL A 221 -17.59 8.91 0.61
N ARG A 222 -17.90 9.46 -0.57
CA ARG A 222 -17.35 10.75 -1.01
C ARG A 222 -17.85 11.90 -0.14
N LYS A 223 -19.15 11.95 0.16
CA LYS A 223 -19.74 12.94 1.07
C LYS A 223 -19.14 12.85 2.48
N ALA A 224 -19.03 11.64 3.03
CA ALA A 224 -18.44 11.43 4.35
C ALA A 224 -16.98 11.87 4.43
N LYS A 225 -16.18 11.61 3.39
CA LYS A 225 -14.80 12.09 3.31
C LYS A 225 -14.71 13.61 3.18
N ALA A 226 -15.62 14.25 2.45
CA ALA A 226 -15.65 15.70 2.30
C ALA A 226 -15.97 16.41 3.63
N LEU A 227 -16.91 15.87 4.41
CA LEU A 227 -17.31 16.40 5.72
C LEU A 227 -16.21 16.31 6.80
N ASN A 228 -15.20 15.47 6.59
CA ASN A 228 -14.12 15.24 7.55
C ASN A 228 -12.76 15.81 7.09
N ARG A 229 -12.76 16.70 6.09
CA ARG A 229 -11.61 17.50 5.68
C ARG A 229 -11.67 18.85 6.39
N ASN A 230 -11.23 18.90 7.65
CA ASN A 230 -10.80 20.12 8.34
C ASN A 230 -9.37 19.90 8.81
#